data_AF-A0A2G0CAR2-F1
#
_entry.id   AF-A0A2G0CAR2-F1
#
_cell.length_a   1.000
_cell.length_b   1.000
_cell.length_c   1.000
_cell.angle_alpha   90.00
_cell.angle_beta   90.00
_cell.angle_gamma   90.00
#
_symmetry.space_group_name_H-M   'P 1'
#
loop_
_entity.id
_entity.type
_entity.pdbx_description
1 polymer ?
#
loop_
_entity_poly.entity_id
_entity_poly.type
_entity_poly.pdbx_seq_one_letter_code
_entity_poly.pdbx_strand_id
1 'polypeptide(L)' 'MLNEEGDIGLFITSGRFTADSERYARESHKHIELIDFARLTSLWQEFYPKMTDAQEGQLLLQAVWYLGKSQ' A
#
# COMPACT_ATOMS: atom_id res chain seq x y z
N MET A 1 15.31 3.02 29.05
CA MET A 1 14.34 2.02 28.57
C MET A 1 13.43 2.76 27.61
N LEU A 2 13.55 2.49 26.31
CA LEU A 2 12.66 3.07 25.31
C LEU A 2 11.32 2.33 25.42
N ASN A 3 10.23 3.08 25.46
CA ASN A 3 8.88 2.55 25.53
C ASN A 3 8.57 1.84 24.20
N GLU A 4 8.63 0.50 24.17
CA GLU A 4 8.42 -0.32 22.96
C GLU A 4 6.93 -0.52 22.58
N GLU A 5 6.04 0.40 22.97
CA GLU A 5 4.58 0.27 22.77
C GLU A 5 4.04 0.95 21.50
N GLY A 6 4.90 1.56 20.66
CA GLY A 6 4.45 2.45 19.59
C GLY A 6 4.91 2.13 18.16
N ASP A 7 5.78 1.14 17.96
CA ASP A 7 6.40 0.92 16.64
C ASP A 7 5.48 0.13 15.70
N ILE A 8 5.18 0.72 14.54
CA ILE A 8 4.42 0.10 13.46
C ILE A 8 5.40 -0.41 12.39
N GLY A 9 5.30 -1.69 12.03
CA GLY A 9 5.99 -2.25 10.87
C GLY A 9 5.16 -2.09 9.61
N LEU A 10 5.70 -1.50 8.55
CA LEU A 10 5.03 -1.41 7.24
C LEU A 10 5.79 -2.23 6.21
N PHE A 11 5.09 -3.18 5.57
CA PHE A 11 5.65 -3.98 4.49
C PHE A 11 4.84 -3.79 3.20
N ILE A 12 5.56 -3.52 2.11
CA ILE A 12 4.97 -3.25 0.80
C ILE A 12 5.50 -4.29 -0.19
N THR A 13 4.63 -4.83 -1.04
CA THR A 13 5.02 -5.73 -2.13
C THR A 13 4.22 -5.43 -3.40
N SER A 14 4.85 -5.64 -4.56
CA SER A 14 4.17 -5.62 -5.87
C SER A 14 3.47 -6.94 -6.22
N GLY A 15 3.58 -7.95 -5.35
CA GLY A 15 2.86 -9.21 -5.45
C GLY A 15 1.73 -9.32 -4.43
N ARG A 16 1.59 -10.53 -3.86
CA ARG A 16 0.69 -10.83 -2.74
C ARG A 16 1.49 -11.37 -1.57
N PHE A 17 0.93 -11.22 -0.37
CA PHE A 17 1.42 -11.94 0.80
C PHE A 17 0.86 -13.37 0.82
N THR A 18 1.57 -14.28 1.49
CA THR A 18 1.03 -15.61 1.77
C THR A 18 0.06 -15.52 2.94
N ALA A 19 -0.86 -16.49 3.05
CA ALA A 19 -1.79 -16.58 4.17
C ALA A 19 -1.07 -16.63 5.53
N ASP A 20 0.13 -17.23 5.59
CA ASP A 20 0.94 -17.29 6.79
C ASP A 20 1.51 -15.91 7.17
N SER A 21 1.98 -15.13 6.19
CA SER A 21 2.45 -13.76 6.44
C SER A 21 1.32 -12.86 6.94
N GLU A 22 0.14 -12.98 6.35
CA GLU A 22 -1.04 -12.24 6.80
C GLU A 22 -1.48 -12.66 8.21
N ARG A 23 -1.44 -13.96 8.51
CA ARG A 23 -1.75 -14.48 9.84
C ARG A 23 -0.77 -13.96 10.87
N TYR A 24 0.53 -14.01 10.57
CA TYR A 24 1.58 -13.47 11.43
C TYR A 24 1.39 -11.97 11.72
N ALA A 25 1.11 -11.16 10.68
CA ALA A 25 0.88 -9.74 10.86
C ALA A 25 -0.31 -9.43 11.78
N ARG A 26 -1.39 -10.22 11.69
CA ARG A 26 -2.56 -10.08 12.57
C ARG A 26 -2.31 -10.54 14.01
N GLU A 27 -1.52 -11.59 14.19
CA GLU A 27 -1.25 -12.20 15.50
C GLU A 27 -0.08 -11.55 16.25
N SER A 28 0.71 -10.73 15.55
CA SER A 28 1.86 -10.02 16.11
C SER A 28 1.44 -9.06 17.23
N HIS A 29 2.24 -9.02 18.30
CA HIS A 29 2.09 -8.04 19.38
C HIS A 29 2.47 -6.61 18.96
N LYS A 30 3.22 -6.47 17.86
CA LYS A 30 3.48 -5.18 17.20
C LYS A 30 2.52 -5.02 16.03
N HIS A 31 1.99 -3.82 15.83
CA HIS A 31 1.12 -3.54 14.69
C HIS A 31 1.94 -3.65 13.39
N ILE A 32 1.59 -4.62 12.55
CA ILE A 32 2.22 -4.84 11.25
C ILE A 32 1.18 -4.54 10.17
N GLU A 33 1.46 -3.52 9.37
CA GLU A 33 0.66 -3.14 8.22
C GLU A 33 1.23 -3.80 6.96
N LEU A 34 0.35 -4.47 6.22
CA LEU A 34 0.67 -5.10 4.94
C LEU A 34 -0.04 -4.35 3.81
N ILE A 35 0.74 -3.90 2.83
CA ILE A 35 0.26 -3.30 1.60
C ILE A 35 0.71 -4.18 0.44
N ASP A 36 -0.23 -4.97 -0.08
CA ASP A 36 -0.03 -5.70 -1.33
C ASP A 36 -0.28 -4.79 -2.54
N PHE A 37 -0.09 -5.32 -3.74
CA PHE A 37 -0.22 -4.51 -4.94
C PHE A 37 -1.63 -3.97 -5.19
N ALA A 38 -2.66 -4.74 -4.81
CA ALA A 38 -4.04 -4.34 -4.96
C ALA A 38 -4.33 -3.13 -4.05
N ARG A 39 -3.97 -3.24 -2.76
CA ARG A 39 -4.12 -2.15 -1.80
C ARG A 39 -3.28 -0.94 -2.17
N LEU A 40 -2.04 -1.15 -2.63
CA LEU A 40 -1.17 -0.08 -3.09
C LEU A 40 -1.81 0.70 -4.24
N THR A 41 -2.38 -0.02 -5.22
CA THR A 41 -3.04 0.60 -6.38
C THR A 41 -4.28 1.41 -5.95
N SER A 42 -5.09 0.89 -5.02
CA SER A 42 -6.25 1.62 -4.50
C SER A 42 -5.85 2.88 -3.75
N LEU A 43 -4.86 2.80 -2.86
CA LEU A 43 -4.34 3.95 -2.14
C LEU A 43 -3.74 4.98 -3.11
N TRP A 44 -3.02 4.52 -4.12
CA TRP A 44 -2.48 5.37 -5.16
C TRP A 44 -3.59 6.14 -5.88
N GLN A 45 -4.62 5.44 -6.36
CA GLN A 45 -5.75 6.09 -7.04
C GLN A 45 -6.50 7.08 -6.15
N GLU A 46 -6.64 6.78 -4.85
CA GLU A 46 -7.35 7.64 -3.91
C GLU A 46 -6.58 8.92 -3.55
N PHE A 47 -5.27 8.81 -3.35
CA PHE A 47 -4.45 9.89 -2.79
C PHE A 47 -3.61 10.62 -3.83
N TYR A 48 -3.33 10.03 -4.99
CA TYR A 48 -2.56 10.70 -6.04
C TYR A 48 -3.18 12.04 -6.48
N PRO A 49 -4.50 12.19 -6.68
CA PRO A 49 -5.10 13.49 -7.03
C PRO A 49 -5.00 14.55 -5.92
N LYS A 50 -4.62 14.15 -4.70
CA LYS A 50 -4.44 15.04 -3.54
C LYS A 50 -2.96 15.42 -3.33
N MET A 51 -2.05 14.87 -4.13
CA MET A 51 -0.63 15.24 -4.07
C MET A 51 -0.42 16.61 -4.72
N THR A 52 0.46 17.43 -4.14
CA THR A 52 0.88 18.70 -4.76
C THR A 52 1.81 18.43 -5.94
N ASP A 53 1.87 19.34 -6.92
CA ASP A 53 2.76 19.26 -8.10
C ASP A 53 4.23 18.92 -7.75
N ALA A 54 4.72 19.34 -6.58
CA ALA A 54 6.08 19.06 -6.10
C ALA A 54 6.34 17.59 -5.71
N GLN A 55 5.29 16.79 -5.50
CA GLN A 55 5.33 15.39 -5.07
C GLN A 55 5.01 14.41 -6.21
N GLU A 56 4.35 14.88 -7.28
CA GLU A 56 3.96 14.06 -8.44
C GLU A 56 5.17 13.43 -9.16
N GLY A 57 6.34 14.05 -9.11
CA GLY A 57 7.55 13.55 -9.77
C GLY A 57 8.25 12.36 -9.09
N GLN A 58 7.79 11.90 -7.92
CA GLN A 58 8.50 10.87 -7.13
C GLN A 58 8.06 9.44 -7.44
N LEU A 59 6.92 9.23 -8.10
CA LEU A 59 6.47 7.92 -8.54
C LEU A 59 5.97 7.98 -9.99
N LEU A 60 6.66 7.30 -10.91
CA LEU A 60 6.28 7.21 -12.33
C LEU A 60 5.15 6.20 -12.59
N LEU A 61 4.15 6.10 -11.69
CA LEU A 61 3.03 5.18 -11.82
C LEU A 61 1.83 5.90 -12.43
N GLN A 62 1.69 5.82 -13.76
CA GLN A 62 0.56 6.42 -14.48
C GLN A 62 -0.60 5.42 -14.57
N ALA A 63 -1.79 5.82 -14.12
CA ALA A 63 -3.00 5.04 -14.32
C ALA A 63 -3.37 5.04 -15.81
N VAL A 64 -3.32 3.87 -16.46
CA VAL A 64 -3.76 3.70 -17.85
C VAL A 64 -5.20 3.21 -17.85
N TRP A 65 -6.14 4.09 -18.22
CA TRP A 65 -7.54 3.74 -18.39
C TRP A 65 -7.79 3.34 -19.84
N TYR A 66 -8.27 2.12 -20.07
CA TYR A 66 -8.73 1.68 -21.40
C TYR A 66 -10.25 1.89 -21.50
N LEU A 67 -10.70 2.66 -22.48
CA LEU A 67 -12.11 2.76 -22.80
C LEU A 67 -12.52 1.50 -23.58
N GLY A 68 -13.06 0.51 -22.88
CA GLY A 68 -13.73 -0.62 -23.53
C GLY A 68 -14.96 -0.13 -24.30
N LYS A 69 -15.10 -0.53 -25.57
CA LYS A 69 -16.34 -0.28 -26.31
C LYS A 69 -17.48 -1.05 -25.66
N SER A 70 -18.56 -0.38 -25.28
CA SER A 70 -19.84 -1.05 -25.04
C SER A 70 -20.29 -1.64 -26.37
N GLN A 71 -20.40 -2.97 -26.47
CA GLN A 71 -21.19 -3.63 -27.50
C GLN A 71 -22.62 -3.80 -27.01
#